data_AF-A0A7K6X2V7-F1
#
_entry.id   AF-A0A7K6X2V7-F1
#
_cell.length_a   1.000
_cell.length_b   1.000
_cell.length_c   1.000
_cell.angle_alpha   90.00
_cell.angle_beta   90.00
_cell.angle_gamma   90.00
#
_symmetry.space_group_name_H-M   'P 1'
#
loop_
_entity.id
_entity.type
_entity.pdbx_description
1 polymer ?
#
loop_
_entity_poly.entity_id
_entity_poly.type
_entity_poly.pdbx_seq_one_letter_code
_entity_poly.pdbx_strand_id
1 'polypeptide(L)'
;VFPGNCWAFKGHQGQVVIKLPARVYVTAVTVQHITKDASPSGTIFSAPKDIAVFVSLLGASVDTDREEETLLGMFTYNVEKNPVQTFPLKNMLLPRAFSHVKLLVKSNWGNPWYTCIYRVKVHGK
;
A
#
# COMPACT_ATOMS: atom_id res chain seq x y z
N VAL A 1 10.79 -9.24 -7.63
CA VAL A 1 11.42 -7.91 -7.49
C VAL A 1 12.89 -8.15 -7.14
N PHE A 2 13.82 -7.32 -7.63
CA PHE A 2 15.25 -7.44 -7.32
C PHE A 2 15.64 -6.48 -6.20
N PRO A 3 16.60 -6.83 -5.31
CA PRO A 3 17.11 -5.94 -4.27
C PRO A 3 17.50 -4.57 -4.83
N GLY A 4 17.10 -3.49 -4.16
CA GLY A 4 17.36 -2.12 -4.58
C GLY A 4 16.34 -1.52 -5.56
N ASN A 5 15.53 -2.34 -6.25
CA ASN A 5 14.46 -1.86 -7.14
C ASN A 5 13.18 -1.55 -6.35
N CYS A 6 13.28 -0.60 -5.42
CA CYS A 6 12.19 -0.14 -4.56
C CYS A 6 12.13 1.39 -4.52
N TRP A 7 10.95 1.92 -4.20
CA TRP A 7 10.82 3.32 -3.81
C TRP A 7 11.08 3.46 -2.31
N ALA A 8 12.14 4.19 -1.97
CA ALA A 8 12.49 4.52 -0.59
C ALA A 8 12.00 5.91 -0.22
N PHE A 9 11.36 6.05 0.94
CA PHE A 9 11.04 7.35 1.53
C PHE A 9 11.69 7.49 2.91
N LYS A 10 11.96 8.74 3.31
CA LYS A 10 12.63 9.07 4.58
C LYS A 10 11.74 8.71 5.77
N GLY A 11 12.33 8.09 6.78
CA GLY A 11 11.65 7.69 8.02
C GLY A 11 10.77 6.45 7.87
N HIS A 12 9.80 6.33 8.77
CA HIS A 12 8.93 5.15 8.93
C HIS A 12 7.46 5.43 8.61
N GLN A 13 7.12 6.66 8.23
CA GLN A 13 5.78 7.09 7.83
C GLN A 13 5.83 7.73 6.45
N GLY A 14 4.90 7.35 5.60
CA GLY A 14 4.85 7.82 4.22
C GLY A 14 3.61 7.30 3.50
N GLN A 15 3.33 7.83 2.32
CA GLN A 15 2.15 7.44 1.56
C GLN A 15 2.42 7.45 0.07
N VAL A 16 1.73 6.58 -0.65
CA VAL A 16 1.66 6.60 -2.11
C VAL A 16 0.20 6.59 -2.54
N VAL A 17 -0.14 7.48 -3.47
CA VAL A 17 -1.46 7.52 -4.12
C VAL A 17 -1.31 6.97 -5.53
N ILE A 18 -2.14 5.98 -5.86
CA ILE A 18 -2.11 5.25 -7.13
C ILE A 18 -3.40 5.56 -7.87
N LYS A 19 -3.29 6.26 -9.01
CA LYS A 19 -4.38 6.39 -9.98
C LYS A 19 -4.55 5.07 -10.73
N LEU A 20 -5.73 4.48 -10.63
CA LEU A 20 -6.09 3.24 -11.31
C LEU A 20 -6.39 3.51 -12.80
N PRO A 21 -6.17 2.53 -13.68
CA PRO A 21 -6.47 2.67 -15.11
C PRO A 21 -7.97 2.78 -15.41
N ALA A 22 -8.83 2.35 -14.48
CA ALA A 22 -10.27 2.46 -14.54
C ALA A 22 -10.85 2.66 -13.13
N ARG A 23 -12.14 2.99 -13.02
CA ARG A 23 -12.83 2.92 -11.74
C ARG A 23 -13.07 1.45 -11.40
N VAL A 24 -12.66 1.02 -10.21
CA VAL A 24 -12.71 -0.38 -9.78
C VAL A 24 -13.33 -0.50 -8.40
N TYR A 25 -14.14 -1.53 -8.18
CA TYR A 25 -14.54 -2.01 -6.86
C TYR A 25 -13.36 -2.74 -6.23
N VAL A 26 -12.56 -2.02 -5.44
CA VAL A 26 -11.30 -2.54 -4.88
C VAL A 26 -11.59 -3.65 -3.87
N THR A 27 -11.14 -4.87 -4.16
CA THR A 27 -11.39 -6.06 -3.31
C THR A 27 -10.18 -6.45 -2.47
N ALA A 28 -8.97 -6.14 -2.92
CA ALA A 28 -7.75 -6.49 -2.20
C ALA A 28 -6.56 -5.60 -2.61
N VAL A 29 -5.56 -5.53 -1.75
CA VAL A 29 -4.24 -4.98 -2.08
C VAL A 29 -3.18 -6.04 -1.81
N THR A 30 -2.20 -6.18 -2.72
CA THR A 30 -1.00 -6.99 -2.48
C THR A 30 0.20 -6.09 -2.25
N VAL A 31 0.94 -6.33 -1.18
CA VAL A 31 2.26 -5.73 -0.93
C VAL A 31 3.32 -6.82 -1.07
N GLN A 32 4.38 -6.52 -1.81
CA GLN A 32 5.53 -7.40 -1.98
C GLN A 32 6.80 -6.71 -1.48
N HIS A 33 7.67 -7.47 -0.84
CA HIS A 33 9.04 -7.10 -0.49
C HIS A 33 10.01 -8.19 -0.97
N ILE A 34 11.32 -7.93 -0.91
CA ILE A 34 12.35 -8.98 -1.07
C ILE A 34 12.37 -9.92 0.15
N THR A 35 12.90 -11.14 -0.02
CA THR A 35 13.16 -12.07 1.07
C THR A 35 14.41 -11.67 1.88
N LYS A 36 14.57 -12.22 3.08
CA LYS A 36 15.78 -12.05 3.91
C LYS A 36 17.03 -12.52 3.16
N ASP A 37 16.97 -13.68 2.51
CA ASP A 37 18.10 -14.27 1.77
C ASP A 37 18.54 -13.45 0.55
N ALA A 38 17.60 -12.71 -0.06
CA ALA A 38 17.92 -11.81 -1.17
C ALA A 38 18.50 -10.47 -0.68
N SER A 39 18.43 -10.17 0.61
CA SER A 39 18.93 -8.90 1.16
C SER A 39 20.44 -8.99 1.40
N PRO A 40 21.26 -8.06 0.86
CA PRO A 40 22.70 -8.03 1.13
C PRO A 40 23.04 -7.86 2.63
N SER A 41 22.14 -7.24 3.41
CA SER A 41 22.32 -7.08 4.86
C SER A 41 21.78 -8.25 5.68
N GLY A 42 21.19 -9.28 5.04
CA GLY A 42 20.48 -10.38 5.72
C GLY A 42 19.20 -9.96 6.46
N THR A 43 18.80 -8.68 6.36
CA THR A 43 17.66 -8.10 7.07
C THR A 43 16.71 -7.38 6.13
N ILE A 44 15.44 -7.28 6.51
CA ILE A 44 14.39 -6.57 5.75
C ILE A 44 13.66 -5.56 6.65
N PHE A 45 14.39 -4.93 7.58
CA PHE A 45 13.83 -3.95 8.53
C PHE A 45 13.25 -2.70 7.87
N SER A 46 13.65 -2.41 6.62
CA SER A 46 13.07 -1.34 5.81
C SER A 46 11.68 -1.67 5.23
N ALA A 47 11.19 -2.91 5.38
CA ALA A 47 9.87 -3.27 4.89
C ALA A 47 8.79 -2.46 5.61
N PRO A 48 7.70 -2.07 4.93
CA PRO A 48 6.55 -1.48 5.60
C PRO A 48 5.98 -2.49 6.60
N LYS A 49 5.45 -2.01 7.72
CA LYS A 49 4.84 -2.84 8.76
C LYS A 49 3.35 -2.55 8.84
N ASP A 50 2.95 -1.52 9.57
CA ASP A 50 1.55 -1.17 9.72
C ASP A 50 1.13 -0.28 8.56
N ILE A 51 0.12 -0.72 7.81
CA ILE A 51 -0.37 -0.05 6.61
C ILE A 51 -1.88 0.19 6.71
N ALA A 52 -2.33 1.31 6.13
CA ALA A 52 -3.75 1.63 5.97
C ALA A 52 -4.03 1.89 4.49
N VAL A 53 -5.17 1.39 4.00
CA VAL A 53 -5.59 1.52 2.60
C VAL A 53 -6.82 2.41 2.55
N PHE A 54 -6.76 3.45 1.74
CA PHE A 54 -7.88 4.35 1.47
C PHE A 54 -8.22 4.38 -0.01
N VAL A 55 -9.44 4.79 -0.33
CA VAL A 55 -9.90 5.06 -1.70
C VAL A 55 -10.51 6.44 -1.82
N SER A 56 -10.40 7.04 -3.01
CA SER A 56 -11.04 8.32 -3.33
C SER A 56 -11.41 8.42 -4.81
N LEU A 57 -12.27 9.40 -5.12
CA LEU A 57 -12.74 9.72 -6.46
C LEU A 57 -11.99 10.90 -7.11
N LEU A 58 -10.79 11.24 -6.62
CA LEU A 58 -10.00 12.38 -7.10
C LEU A 58 -10.17 12.59 -8.63
N GLY A 59 -10.74 13.74 -9.01
CA GLY A 59 -11.00 14.13 -10.40
C GLY A 59 -12.39 13.82 -11.00
N ALA A 60 -13.48 13.83 -10.23
CA ALA A 60 -14.84 13.57 -10.74
C ALA A 60 -15.74 14.79 -11.01
N SER A 61 -15.42 16.01 -10.57
CA SER A 61 -16.13 17.23 -10.99
C SER A 61 -15.36 18.48 -10.56
N VAL A 62 -15.49 19.54 -11.37
CA VAL A 62 -14.91 20.88 -11.19
C VAL A 62 -15.59 21.66 -10.06
N ASP A 63 -16.69 21.14 -9.50
CA ASP A 63 -17.40 21.77 -8.39
C ASP A 63 -17.62 20.75 -7.25
N THR A 64 -17.32 21.18 -6.03
CA THR A 64 -17.37 20.48 -4.73
C THR A 64 -16.08 19.80 -4.24
N ASP A 65 -15.32 20.68 -3.59
CA ASP A 65 -14.11 20.58 -2.80
C ASP A 65 -14.22 19.69 -1.55
N ARG A 66 -14.42 18.37 -1.71
CA ARG A 66 -14.22 17.40 -0.61
C ARG A 66 -13.49 16.16 -1.07
N GLU A 67 -12.21 16.09 -0.72
CA GLU A 67 -11.39 14.86 -0.67
C GLU A 67 -11.97 13.87 0.34
N GLU A 68 -13.08 13.23 0.02
CA GLU A 68 -13.63 12.20 0.90
C GLU A 68 -12.87 10.89 0.67
N GLU A 69 -11.75 10.75 1.36
CA GLU A 69 -11.04 9.49 1.46
C GLU A 69 -11.79 8.52 2.35
N THR A 70 -12.03 7.31 1.84
CA THR A 70 -12.68 6.24 2.60
C THR A 70 -11.65 5.19 3.02
N LEU A 71 -11.53 4.92 4.32
CA LEU A 71 -10.68 3.84 4.83
C LEU A 71 -11.28 2.48 4.49
N LEU A 72 -10.53 1.64 3.76
CA LEU A 72 -10.93 0.26 3.42
C LEU A 72 -10.41 -0.77 4.41
N GLY A 73 -9.32 -0.48 5.11
CA GLY A 73 -8.76 -1.39 6.09
C GLY A 73 -7.37 -0.99 6.55
N MET A 74 -6.98 -1.62 7.65
CA MET A 74 -5.64 -1.54 8.22
C MET A 74 -5.08 -2.95 8.34
N PHE A 75 -3.80 -3.10 7.99
CA PHE A 75 -3.12 -4.38 7.92
C PHE A 75 -1.69 -4.27 8.43
N THR A 76 -1.10 -5.41 8.77
CA THR A 76 0.32 -5.50 9.11
C THR A 76 1.00 -6.44 8.11
N TYR A 77 1.95 -5.92 7.35
CA TYR A 77 2.85 -6.73 6.52
C TYR A 77 3.83 -7.47 7.42
N ASN A 78 3.87 -8.80 7.34
CA ASN A 78 4.63 -9.65 8.25
C ASN A 78 5.91 -10.20 7.60
N VAL A 79 7.07 -9.71 8.00
CA VAL A 79 8.39 -10.13 7.45
C VAL A 79 8.75 -11.60 7.69
N GLU A 80 8.04 -12.30 8.59
CA GLU A 80 8.22 -13.74 8.84
C GLU A 80 7.32 -14.62 7.95
N LYS A 81 6.43 -14.02 7.14
CA LYS A 81 5.55 -14.72 6.20
C LYS A 81 6.08 -14.63 4.77
N ASN A 82 5.27 -15.10 3.81
CA ASN A 82 5.57 -15.01 2.39
C ASN A 82 5.92 -13.55 1.99
N PRO A 83 6.95 -13.31 1.16
CA PRO A 83 7.32 -11.97 0.72
C PRO A 83 6.22 -11.24 -0.05
N VAL A 84 5.27 -11.97 -0.65
CA VAL A 84 4.07 -11.45 -1.32
C VAL A 84 2.86 -11.68 -0.43
N GLN A 85 2.25 -10.60 0.06
CA GLN A 85 1.09 -10.68 0.97
C GLN A 85 -0.08 -9.93 0.39
N THR A 86 -1.21 -10.64 0.28
CA THR A 86 -2.47 -10.09 -0.19
C THR A 86 -3.39 -9.85 1.00
N PHE A 87 -3.91 -8.64 1.09
CA PHE A 87 -4.80 -8.17 2.13
C PHE A 87 -6.20 -7.98 1.53
N PRO A 88 -7.14 -8.89 1.82
CA PRO A 88 -8.54 -8.71 1.44
C PRO A 88 -9.10 -7.47 2.14
N LEU A 89 -9.74 -6.61 1.37
CA LEU A 89 -10.44 -5.45 1.91
C LEU A 89 -11.85 -5.86 2.28
N LYS A 90 -12.41 -5.26 3.34
CA LYS A 90 -13.81 -5.50 3.67
C LYS A 90 -14.67 -4.83 2.59
N ASN A 91 -15.08 -5.64 1.61
CA ASN A 91 -15.99 -5.30 0.52
C ASN A 91 -17.41 -4.90 0.99
N MET A 92 -17.64 -4.85 2.31
CA MET A 92 -18.95 -4.62 2.87
C MET A 92 -19.29 -3.13 2.69
N LEU A 93 -20.12 -2.87 1.68
CA LEU A 93 -21.05 -1.74 1.59
C LEU A 93 -20.58 -0.48 0.85
N LEU A 94 -19.47 -0.48 0.10
CA LEU A 94 -19.19 0.69 -0.76
C LEU A 94 -19.97 0.57 -2.07
N PRO A 95 -20.99 1.44 -2.33
CA PRO A 95 -21.85 1.32 -3.50
C PRO A 95 -21.16 1.77 -4.80
N ARG A 96 -19.93 2.28 -4.72
CA ARG A 96 -19.23 2.97 -5.80
C ARG A 96 -17.85 2.38 -6.08
N ALA A 97 -17.47 2.37 -7.36
CA ALA A 97 -16.13 2.09 -7.83
C ALA A 97 -15.23 3.35 -7.69
N PHE A 98 -13.95 3.16 -7.37
CA PHE A 98 -13.02 4.27 -7.11
C PHE A 98 -11.89 4.30 -8.13
N SER A 99 -11.34 5.50 -8.40
CA SER A 99 -10.25 5.72 -9.36
C SER A 99 -8.88 5.84 -8.70
N HIS A 100 -8.82 6.04 -7.38
CA HIS A 100 -7.57 6.22 -6.65
C HIS A 100 -7.51 5.33 -5.41
N VAL A 101 -6.33 4.77 -5.16
CA VAL A 101 -6.01 4.02 -3.95
C VAL A 101 -4.82 4.68 -3.27
N LYS A 102 -4.94 4.99 -1.98
CA LYS A 102 -3.84 5.44 -1.16
C LYS A 102 -3.38 4.31 -0.25
N LEU A 103 -2.10 3.98 -0.31
CA LEU A 103 -1.42 3.15 0.68
C LEU A 103 -0.66 4.07 1.64
N LEU A 104 -1.12 4.15 2.88
CA LEU A 104 -0.47 4.86 3.97
C LEU A 104 0.37 3.88 4.79
N VAL A 105 1.67 4.07 4.85
CA VAL A 105 2.58 3.36 5.74
C VAL A 105 2.70 4.13 7.06
N LYS A 106 2.39 3.46 8.17
CA LYS A 106 2.39 4.04 9.53
C LYS A 106 3.66 3.68 10.31
N SER A 107 4.30 2.57 9.96
CA SER A 107 5.52 2.08 10.61
C SER A 107 6.31 1.17 9.66
N ASN A 108 7.57 0.87 10.01
CA ASN A 108 8.40 -0.14 9.36
C ASN A 108 8.89 -1.18 10.40
N TRP A 109 9.75 -2.09 9.97
CA TRP A 109 10.29 -3.16 10.81
C TRP A 109 11.59 -2.79 11.55
N GLY A 110 11.86 -1.50 11.74
CA GLY A 110 12.95 -1.01 12.60
C GLY A 110 14.11 -0.33 11.88
N ASN A 111 14.02 -0.08 10.58
CA ASN A 111 15.03 0.75 9.90
C ASN A 111 14.88 2.22 10.34
N PRO A 112 15.91 2.85 10.93
CA PRO A 112 15.78 4.18 11.51
C PRO A 112 15.78 5.31 10.48
N TRP A 113 16.19 5.05 9.23
CA TRP A 113 16.41 6.10 8.24
C TRP A 113 15.36 6.14 7.13
N TYR A 114 14.84 4.98 6.71
CA TYR A 114 13.95 4.90 5.56
C TYR A 114 13.05 3.67 5.58
N THR A 115 12.04 3.70 4.71
CA THR A 115 11.16 2.57 4.41
C THR A 115 11.09 2.36 2.91
N CYS A 116 11.11 1.10 2.48
CA CYS A 116 11.17 0.71 1.08
C CYS A 116 9.92 -0.06 0.65
N ILE A 117 9.23 0.46 -0.35
CA ILE A 117 8.10 -0.21 -1.02
C ILE A 117 8.60 -0.78 -2.36
N TYR A 118 8.57 -2.10 -2.52
CA TYR A 118 8.99 -2.75 -3.77
C TYR A 118 7.85 -2.84 -4.78
N ARG A 119 6.68 -3.34 -4.37
CA ARG A 119 5.52 -3.42 -5.26
C ARG A 119 4.22 -3.41 -4.49
N VAL A 120 3.29 -2.61 -4.99
CA VAL A 120 1.89 -2.59 -4.59
C VAL A 120 1.06 -3.03 -5.79
N LYS A 121 0.10 -3.94 -5.57
CA LYS A 121 -0.91 -4.30 -6.58
C LYS A 121 -2.29 -4.02 -5.99
N VAL A 122 -3.18 -3.50 -6.81
CA VAL A 122 -4.58 -3.28 -6.46
C VAL A 122 -5.41 -4.27 -7.27
N HIS A 123 -6.36 -4.93 -6.60
CA HIS A 123 -7.26 -5.90 -7.22
C HIS A 123 -8.70 -5.45 -7.08
N GLY A 124 -9.54 -5.77 -8.06
CA GLY A 124 -10.97 -5.52 -7.97
C GLY A 124 -11.71 -5.86 -9.25
N LYS A 125 -12.99 -5.48 -9.29
CA LYS A 125 -13.90 -5.67 -10.44
C LYS A 125 -14.36 -4.33 -11.02
#